data_AF-A0A816LLG8-F1
#
_entry.id   AF-A0A816LLG8-F1
#
_cell.length_a   1.000
_cell.length_b   1.000
_cell.length_c   1.000
_cell.angle_alpha   90.00
_cell.angle_beta   90.00
_cell.angle_gamma   90.00
#
_symmetry.space_group_name_H-M   'P 1'
#
loop_
_entity.id
_entity.type
_entity.pdbx_description
1 polymer ?
#
loop_
_entity_poly.entity_id
_entity_poly.type
_entity_poly.pdbx_seq_one_letter_code
_entity_poly.pdbx_strand_id
1 'polypeptide(L)'
;PLPCPSVRPVQSELPPTPGQPTKEPTLIRVVVGLLDSSGKDIILSSVYHDGTQQAISSSSTILRLTKLSQESFFKPICNLTIFVLGFSAPVRVETDLSDDDLFFLLAHDSDEFNRWEAGQVLARKLMPNLVSGFEQNKPLVLNPKFIQGLSSVLSDTSLDKLSVSALGGFASTQVTVQRLGSQALALECLALGLPSACAPHNVLPL
;
A
#
# COMPACT_ATOMS: atom_id res chain seq x y z
N PRO A 1 10.34 2.34 28.84
CA PRO A 1 10.43 1.54 27.60
C PRO A 1 9.15 0.71 27.42
N LEU A 2 8.31 1.05 26.45
CA LEU A 2 7.16 0.22 26.10
C LEU A 2 7.66 -1.18 25.70
N PRO A 3 7.01 -2.27 26.13
CA PRO A 3 7.38 -3.61 25.69
C PRO A 3 7.31 -3.65 24.17
N CYS A 4 8.38 -4.15 23.53
CA CYS A 4 8.41 -4.30 22.07
C CYS A 4 7.17 -5.08 21.62
N PRO A 5 6.52 -4.69 20.51
CA PRO A 5 5.35 -5.40 20.06
C PRO A 5 5.70 -6.88 19.88
N SER A 6 4.79 -7.70 20.39
CA SER A 6 4.69 -9.13 20.15
C SER A 6 4.95 -9.43 18.69
N VAL A 7 5.70 -10.51 18.44
CA VAL A 7 5.85 -11.23 17.16
C VAL A 7 4.80 -10.79 16.14
N ARG A 8 5.21 -10.24 14.99
CA ARG A 8 4.28 -9.92 13.91
C ARG A 8 4.07 -11.17 13.03
N PRO A 9 2.89 -11.80 13.06
CA PRO A 9 2.61 -12.95 12.24
C PRO A 9 2.26 -12.52 10.81
N VAL A 10 2.67 -13.33 9.84
CA VAL A 10 2.17 -13.31 8.47
C VAL A 10 1.29 -14.53 8.31
N GLN A 11 0.00 -14.29 8.09
CA GLN A 11 -0.99 -15.33 7.88
C GLN A 11 -1.36 -15.39 6.41
N SER A 12 -1.65 -16.60 5.93
CA SER A 12 -2.10 -16.85 4.56
C SER A 12 -3.26 -17.81 4.57
N GLU A 13 -4.18 -17.61 3.63
CA GLU A 13 -5.37 -18.44 3.46
C GLU A 13 -5.72 -18.59 1.98
N LEU A 14 -6.15 -19.78 1.57
CA LEU A 14 -6.67 -20.09 0.24
C LEU A 14 -8.16 -20.46 0.33
N PRO A 15 -9.07 -19.47 0.39
CA PRO A 15 -10.49 -19.74 0.55
C PRO A 15 -11.10 -20.35 -0.73
N PRO A 16 -12.24 -21.06 -0.61
CA PRO A 16 -13.05 -21.49 -1.75
C PRO A 16 -13.40 -20.33 -2.69
N THR A 17 -13.45 -20.57 -3.99
CA THR A 17 -13.92 -19.59 -4.98
C THR A 17 -15.16 -20.10 -5.72
N PRO A 18 -16.03 -19.22 -6.24
CA PRO A 18 -17.12 -19.65 -7.11
C PRO A 18 -16.61 -20.56 -8.24
N GLY A 19 -17.26 -21.71 -8.45
CA GLY A 19 -16.83 -22.71 -9.44
C GLY A 19 -15.66 -23.62 -9.00
N GLN A 20 -15.05 -23.38 -7.84
CA GLN A 20 -14.00 -24.24 -7.27
C GLN A 20 -14.10 -24.25 -5.73
N PRO A 21 -15.03 -25.06 -5.15
CA PRO A 21 -15.25 -25.10 -3.70
C PRO A 21 -14.08 -25.73 -2.94
N THR A 22 -13.32 -26.61 -3.58
CA THR A 22 -12.15 -27.28 -3.00
C THR A 22 -10.88 -26.71 -3.62
N LYS A 23 -9.99 -26.17 -2.77
CA LYS A 23 -8.67 -25.69 -3.15
C LYS A 23 -7.63 -26.75 -2.80
N GLU A 24 -6.69 -26.97 -3.71
CA GLU A 24 -5.52 -27.79 -3.45
C GLU A 24 -4.35 -26.91 -2.99
N PRO A 25 -3.50 -27.38 -2.06
CA PRO A 25 -2.32 -26.65 -1.64
C PRO A 25 -1.42 -26.34 -2.85
N THR A 26 -1.05 -25.08 -3.01
CA THR A 26 -0.20 -24.59 -4.11
C THR A 26 0.95 -23.77 -3.54
N LEU A 27 2.13 -23.85 -4.15
CA LEU A 27 3.27 -23.03 -3.75
C LEU A 27 3.07 -21.57 -4.17
N ILE A 28 2.90 -20.69 -3.20
CA ILE A 28 2.88 -19.24 -3.37
C ILE A 28 4.13 -18.67 -2.70
N ARG A 29 4.86 -17.81 -3.43
CA ARG A 29 6.12 -17.21 -2.95
C ARG A 29 5.88 -15.74 -2.68
N VAL A 30 5.87 -15.36 -1.41
CA VAL A 30 5.70 -13.97 -1.00
C VAL A 30 7.03 -13.45 -0.51
N VAL A 31 7.52 -12.37 -1.10
CA VAL A 31 8.75 -11.70 -0.66
C VAL A 31 8.38 -10.66 0.40
N VAL A 32 9.09 -10.68 1.52
CA VAL A 32 8.85 -9.76 2.65
C VAL A 32 10.16 -9.16 3.16
N GLY A 33 10.07 -7.92 3.63
CA GLY A 33 11.16 -7.15 4.21
C GLY A 33 10.70 -6.37 5.43
N LEU A 34 11.66 -5.81 6.17
CA LEU A 34 11.41 -4.99 7.36
C LEU A 34 12.20 -3.69 7.23
N LEU A 35 11.55 -2.55 7.48
CA LEU A 35 12.23 -1.26 7.63
C LEU A 35 12.37 -0.90 9.09
N ASP A 36 13.50 -0.28 9.45
CA ASP A 36 13.65 0.41 10.72
C ASP A 36 12.98 1.79 10.69
N SER A 37 12.96 2.48 11.83
CA SER A 37 12.36 3.81 11.96
C SER A 37 13.01 4.91 11.11
N SER A 38 14.15 4.65 10.49
CA SER A 38 14.84 5.57 9.57
C SER A 38 14.56 5.29 8.09
N GLY A 39 13.82 4.22 7.79
CA GLY A 39 13.50 3.80 6.44
C GLY A 39 14.54 2.86 5.84
N LYS A 40 15.44 2.32 6.66
CA LYS A 40 16.49 1.43 6.20
C LYS A 40 16.06 -0.03 6.36
N ASP A 41 16.32 -0.80 5.32
CA ASP A 41 16.24 -2.26 5.32
C ASP A 41 16.95 -2.89 6.53
N ILE A 42 16.23 -3.71 7.29
CA ILE A 42 16.77 -4.49 8.39
C ILE A 42 17.24 -5.85 7.86
N ILE A 43 18.49 -6.22 8.17
CA ILE A 43 18.99 -7.57 7.89
C ILE A 43 18.29 -8.58 8.79
N LEU A 44 17.57 -9.50 8.16
CA LEU A 44 16.84 -10.58 8.83
C LEU A 44 17.82 -11.68 9.23
N SER A 45 17.77 -12.10 10.50
CA SER A 45 18.60 -13.20 11.02
C SER A 45 17.91 -14.55 10.96
N SER A 46 16.58 -14.58 11.12
CA SER A 46 15.80 -15.81 10.99
C SER A 46 14.32 -15.56 10.75
N VAL A 47 13.68 -16.49 10.06
CA VAL A 47 12.22 -16.60 9.94
C VAL A 47 11.77 -17.94 10.50
N TYR A 48 10.65 -17.95 11.20
CA TYR A 48 9.96 -19.16 11.59
C TYR A 48 8.86 -19.45 10.58
N HIS A 49 8.90 -20.65 10.04
CA HIS A 49 8.03 -21.10 8.98
C HIS A 49 7.61 -22.54 9.27
N ASP A 50 6.31 -22.75 9.50
CA ASP A 50 5.75 -24.08 9.76
C ASP A 50 6.46 -24.84 10.90
N GLY A 51 6.74 -24.14 12.01
CA GLY A 51 7.46 -24.70 13.16
C GLY A 51 8.97 -24.90 12.96
N THR A 52 9.51 -24.59 11.78
CA THR A 52 10.95 -24.66 11.49
C THR A 52 11.58 -23.26 11.47
N GLN A 53 12.73 -23.11 12.11
CA GLN A 53 13.51 -21.88 12.03
C GLN A 53 14.48 -21.96 10.86
N GLN A 54 14.48 -20.95 10.00
CA GLN A 54 15.41 -20.83 8.89
C GLN A 54 16.30 -19.61 9.14
N ALA A 55 17.62 -19.81 9.09
CA ALA A 55 18.59 -18.73 9.16
C ALA A 55 18.56 -17.93 7.85
N ILE A 56 18.57 -16.60 7.98
CA ILE A 56 18.59 -15.65 6.87
C ILE A 56 19.76 -14.69 7.11
N SER A 57 20.30 -14.11 6.04
CA SER A 57 21.34 -13.08 6.10
C SER A 57 21.16 -12.09 4.95
N SER A 58 19.95 -11.55 4.81
CA SER A 58 19.52 -10.63 3.76
C SER A 58 18.46 -9.67 4.29
N SER A 59 18.24 -8.54 3.60
CA SER A 59 17.19 -7.56 3.97
C SER A 59 15.77 -8.02 3.65
N SER A 60 15.63 -9.02 2.78
CA SER A 60 14.36 -9.62 2.40
C SER A 60 14.43 -11.15 2.40
N THR A 61 13.27 -11.80 2.52
CA THR A 61 13.16 -13.26 2.43
C THR A 61 11.90 -13.70 1.70
N ILE A 62 11.89 -14.93 1.19
CA ILE A 62 10.75 -15.54 0.51
C ILE A 62 10.01 -16.45 1.50
N LEU A 63 8.78 -16.09 1.83
CA LEU A 63 7.82 -16.96 2.49
C LEU A 63 7.22 -17.91 1.46
N ARG A 64 7.46 -19.22 1.64
CA ARG A 64 6.91 -20.28 0.78
C ARG A 64 5.59 -20.79 1.36
N LEU A 65 4.48 -20.20 0.97
CA LEU A 65 3.17 -20.63 1.42
C LEU A 65 2.78 -21.88 0.63
N THR A 66 2.73 -23.03 1.30
CA THR A 66 2.46 -24.33 0.65
C THR A 66 1.20 -25.00 1.15
N LYS A 67 0.53 -24.43 2.16
CA LYS A 67 -0.68 -24.98 2.80
C LYS A 67 -1.89 -24.09 2.52
N LEU A 68 -3.10 -24.63 2.73
CA LEU A 68 -4.35 -23.86 2.61
C LEU A 68 -4.46 -22.76 3.67
N SER A 69 -3.89 -22.98 4.85
CA SER A 69 -3.72 -21.96 5.88
C SER A 69 -2.34 -22.14 6.52
N GLN A 70 -1.64 -21.04 6.73
CA GLN A 70 -0.29 -21.05 7.26
C GLN A 70 0.05 -19.75 7.98
N GLU A 71 0.83 -19.86 9.04
CA GLU A 71 1.41 -18.75 9.78
C GLU A 71 2.94 -18.78 9.70
N SER A 72 3.56 -17.62 9.58
CA SER A 72 5.01 -17.43 9.64
C SER A 72 5.31 -16.19 10.46
N PHE A 73 6.47 -16.15 11.11
CA PHE A 73 6.82 -14.99 11.92
C PHE A 73 8.31 -14.71 11.97
N PHE A 74 8.62 -13.44 12.19
CA PHE A 74 9.99 -12.97 12.39
C PHE A 74 10.32 -12.92 13.86
N LYS A 75 11.63 -13.02 14.16
CA LYS A 75 12.11 -12.73 15.52
C LYS A 75 11.63 -11.32 15.93
N PRO A 76 11.17 -11.12 17.17
CA PRO A 76 10.74 -9.79 17.62
C PRO A 76 11.84 -8.76 17.41
N ILE A 77 11.53 -7.73 16.63
CA ILE A 77 12.36 -6.55 16.41
C ILE A 77 11.45 -5.35 16.72
N CYS A 78 11.95 -4.41 17.51
CA CYS A 78 11.15 -3.28 18.00
C CYS A 78 11.08 -2.17 16.95
N ASN A 79 9.97 -1.42 16.90
CA ASN A 79 9.80 -0.23 16.05
C ASN A 79 10.10 -0.47 14.56
N LEU A 80 9.46 -1.50 14.01
CA LEU A 80 9.58 -1.84 12.59
C LEU A 80 8.26 -1.71 11.85
N THR A 81 8.39 -1.48 10.56
CA THR A 81 7.30 -1.59 9.60
C THR A 81 7.55 -2.83 8.75
N ILE A 82 6.59 -3.77 8.77
CA ILE A 82 6.60 -4.89 7.83
C ILE A 82 6.05 -4.39 6.52
N PHE A 83 6.71 -4.76 5.45
CA PHE A 83 6.21 -4.54 4.12
C PHE A 83 6.36 -5.82 3.29
N VAL A 84 5.42 -5.98 2.35
CA VAL A 84 5.47 -7.04 1.36
C VAL A 84 6.07 -6.42 0.11
N LEU A 85 7.20 -6.94 -0.34
CA LEU A 85 7.81 -6.54 -1.62
C LEU A 85 6.86 -7.00 -2.73
N GLY A 86 6.17 -6.02 -3.30
CA GLY A 86 4.95 -6.27 -4.06
C GLY A 86 5.15 -7.04 -5.36
N PHE A 87 4.05 -7.61 -5.85
CA PHE A 87 3.96 -8.51 -7.02
C PHE A 87 4.78 -9.80 -6.99
N SER A 88 5.40 -10.16 -5.86
CA SER A 88 6.04 -11.47 -5.71
C SER A 88 5.08 -12.65 -5.95
N ALA A 89 3.78 -12.46 -5.69
CA ALA A 89 2.72 -13.38 -6.05
C ALA A 89 1.38 -12.66 -6.31
N PRO A 90 0.47 -13.23 -7.12
CA PRO A 90 -0.87 -12.68 -7.37
C PRO A 90 -1.81 -12.97 -6.19
N VAL A 91 -1.54 -12.35 -5.04
CA VAL A 91 -2.32 -12.50 -3.81
C VAL A 91 -2.93 -11.18 -3.36
N ARG A 92 -4.04 -11.26 -2.63
CA ARG A 92 -4.55 -10.12 -1.87
C ARG A 92 -3.80 -10.04 -0.55
N VAL A 93 -3.18 -8.89 -0.28
CA VAL A 93 -2.51 -8.62 0.99
C VAL A 93 -3.44 -7.79 1.87
N GLU A 94 -3.60 -8.21 3.12
CA GLU A 94 -4.30 -7.46 4.16
C GLU A 94 -3.30 -7.11 5.25
N THR A 95 -3.30 -5.85 5.69
CA THR A 95 -2.33 -5.33 6.66
C THR A 95 -3.02 -4.48 7.70
N ASP A 96 -2.46 -4.43 8.90
CA ASP A 96 -2.84 -3.54 10.00
C ASP A 96 -2.11 -2.19 9.97
N LEU A 97 -1.43 -1.86 8.85
CA LEU A 97 -0.68 -0.62 8.69
C LEU A 97 -1.56 0.61 8.91
N SER A 98 -1.11 1.48 9.80
CA SER A 98 -1.73 2.77 10.06
C SER A 98 -1.47 3.74 8.89
N ASP A 99 -2.20 4.85 8.86
CA ASP A 99 -1.94 5.90 7.87
C ASP A 99 -0.52 6.47 8.01
N ASP A 100 0.01 6.54 9.23
CA ASP A 100 1.40 6.98 9.48
C ASP A 100 2.42 5.98 8.94
N ASP A 101 2.16 4.67 9.06
CA ASP A 101 3.02 3.65 8.44
C ASP A 101 2.99 3.76 6.92
N LEU A 102 1.83 4.01 6.33
CA LEU A 102 1.69 4.18 4.88
C LEU A 102 2.39 5.46 4.39
N PHE A 103 2.28 6.58 5.13
CA PHE A 103 3.03 7.79 4.80
C PHE A 103 4.54 7.55 4.88
N PHE A 104 4.97 6.79 5.88
CA PHE A 104 6.37 6.40 6.04
C PHE A 104 6.84 5.54 4.86
N LEU A 105 6.09 4.51 4.48
CA LEU A 105 6.43 3.66 3.33
C LEU A 105 6.49 4.46 2.02
N LEU A 106 5.49 5.31 1.75
CA LEU A 106 5.50 6.19 0.58
C LEU A 106 6.76 7.06 0.50
N ALA A 107 7.22 7.57 1.64
CA ALA A 107 8.36 8.48 1.72
C ALA A 107 9.72 7.77 1.70
N HIS A 108 9.81 6.55 2.25
CA HIS A 108 11.10 5.97 2.66
C HIS A 108 11.36 4.53 2.22
N ASP A 109 10.36 3.80 1.70
CA ASP A 109 10.61 2.42 1.26
C ASP A 109 11.66 2.39 0.14
N SER A 110 12.56 1.42 0.21
CA SER A 110 13.64 1.24 -0.75
C SER A 110 13.13 0.68 -2.08
N ASP A 111 11.95 0.03 -2.06
CA ASP A 111 11.29 -0.52 -3.22
C ASP A 111 10.22 0.45 -3.77
N GLU A 112 10.40 0.81 -5.04
CA GLU A 112 9.55 1.76 -5.75
C GLU A 112 8.10 1.31 -5.88
N PHE A 113 7.87 0.00 -6.00
CA PHE A 113 6.53 -0.54 -6.11
C PHE A 113 5.80 -0.41 -4.78
N ASN A 114 6.46 -0.66 -3.66
CA ASN A 114 5.86 -0.50 -2.33
C ASN A 114 5.52 0.97 -2.04
N ARG A 115 6.41 1.91 -2.43
CA ARG A 115 6.10 3.35 -2.34
C ARG A 115 4.85 3.69 -3.15
N TRP A 116 4.75 3.15 -4.37
CA TRP A 116 3.59 3.33 -5.23
C TRP A 116 2.32 2.74 -4.62
N GLU A 117 2.36 1.51 -4.13
CA GLU A 117 1.20 0.88 -3.49
C GLU A 117 0.74 1.69 -2.28
N ALA A 118 1.65 2.06 -1.38
CA ALA A 118 1.33 2.86 -0.20
C ALA A 118 0.66 4.19 -0.60
N GLY A 119 1.18 4.83 -1.66
CA GLY A 119 0.55 5.99 -2.28
C GLY A 119 -0.87 5.72 -2.76
N GLN A 120 -1.13 4.59 -3.40
CA GLN A 120 -2.45 4.19 -3.90
C GLN A 120 -3.44 3.85 -2.76
N VAL A 121 -2.98 3.22 -1.66
CA VAL A 121 -3.82 3.02 -0.46
C VAL A 121 -4.19 4.36 0.14
N LEU A 122 -3.22 5.24 0.37
CA LEU A 122 -3.44 6.57 0.93
C LEU A 122 -4.39 7.38 0.06
N ALA A 123 -4.19 7.38 -1.26
CA ALA A 123 -5.03 8.10 -2.19
C ALA A 123 -6.49 7.61 -2.13
N ARG A 124 -6.73 6.28 -2.09
CA ARG A 124 -8.08 5.69 -1.91
C ARG A 124 -8.72 6.08 -0.57
N LYS A 125 -7.92 6.22 0.49
CA LYS A 125 -8.41 6.64 1.83
C LYS A 125 -8.71 8.14 1.89
N LEU A 126 -7.88 8.97 1.27
CA LEU A 126 -7.95 10.44 1.39
C LEU A 126 -8.91 11.08 0.38
N MET A 127 -9.01 10.55 -0.84
CA MET A 127 -9.85 11.13 -1.91
C MET A 127 -11.32 11.33 -1.53
N PRO A 128 -12.02 10.37 -0.90
CA PRO A 128 -13.43 10.55 -0.55
C PRO A 128 -13.67 11.77 0.36
N ASN A 129 -12.74 12.06 1.26
CA ASN A 129 -12.83 13.22 2.15
C ASN A 129 -12.67 14.54 1.38
N LEU A 130 -11.81 14.56 0.35
CA LEU A 130 -11.63 15.73 -0.52
C LEU A 130 -12.87 15.97 -1.37
N VAL A 131 -13.47 14.92 -1.94
CA VAL A 131 -14.71 14.99 -2.71
C VAL A 131 -15.84 15.53 -1.85
N SER A 132 -16.03 14.95 -0.66
CA SER A 132 -17.05 15.41 0.29
C SER A 132 -16.83 16.87 0.72
N GLY A 133 -15.58 17.28 0.92
CA GLY A 133 -15.22 18.67 1.21
C GLY A 133 -15.55 19.62 0.06
N PHE A 134 -15.25 19.22 -1.18
CA PHE A 134 -15.55 19.98 -2.38
C PHE A 134 -17.04 20.22 -2.57
N GLU A 135 -17.87 19.18 -2.40
CA GLU A 135 -19.34 19.27 -2.47
C GLU A 135 -19.90 20.27 -1.43
N GLN A 136 -19.18 20.46 -0.32
CA GLN A 136 -19.53 21.40 0.75
C GLN A 136 -18.87 22.78 0.57
N ASN A 137 -18.27 23.07 -0.59
CA ASN A 137 -17.49 24.30 -0.86
C ASN A 137 -16.37 24.57 0.16
N LYS A 138 -15.79 23.50 0.74
CA LYS A 138 -14.62 23.63 1.62
C LYS A 138 -13.34 23.72 0.78
N PRO A 139 -12.31 24.44 1.27
CA PRO A 139 -11.00 24.40 0.65
C PRO A 139 -10.47 22.98 0.56
N LEU A 140 -9.95 22.63 -0.61
CA LEU A 140 -9.29 21.36 -0.85
C LEU A 140 -7.91 21.38 -0.22
N VAL A 141 -7.76 20.72 0.92
CA VAL A 141 -6.50 20.63 1.65
C VAL A 141 -6.05 19.18 1.71
N LEU A 142 -4.93 18.89 1.04
CA LEU A 142 -4.28 17.59 1.12
C LEU A 142 -3.49 17.46 2.42
N ASN A 143 -3.35 16.22 2.89
CA ASN A 143 -2.51 15.93 4.05
C ASN A 143 -1.04 16.28 3.71
N PRO A 144 -0.35 17.12 4.52
CA PRO A 144 1.04 17.50 4.27
C PRO A 144 2.01 16.31 4.19
N LYS A 145 1.78 15.23 4.97
CA LYS A 145 2.58 14.00 4.90
C LYS A 145 2.42 13.30 3.55
N PHE A 146 1.22 13.35 2.96
CA PHE A 146 0.98 12.82 1.62
C PHE A 146 1.76 13.60 0.58
N ILE A 147 1.69 14.94 0.61
CA ILE A 147 2.43 15.82 -0.30
C ILE A 147 3.94 15.58 -0.15
N GLN A 148 4.44 15.48 1.07
CA GLN A 148 5.85 15.20 1.35
C GLN A 148 6.28 13.85 0.78
N GLY A 149 5.46 12.80 0.98
CA GLY A 149 5.68 11.48 0.40
C GLY A 149 5.77 11.53 -1.13
N LEU A 150 4.80 12.15 -1.80
CA LEU A 150 4.84 12.34 -3.25
C LEU A 150 6.07 13.12 -3.71
N SER A 151 6.37 14.24 -3.05
CA SER A 151 7.53 15.07 -3.36
C SER A 151 8.84 14.29 -3.21
N SER A 152 8.94 13.43 -2.20
CA SER A 152 10.11 12.58 -2.00
C SER A 152 10.30 11.61 -3.15
N VAL A 153 9.22 11.08 -3.73
CA VAL A 153 9.33 10.17 -4.87
C VAL A 153 9.70 10.94 -6.14
N LEU A 154 9.00 12.05 -6.41
CA LEU A 154 9.21 12.84 -7.62
C LEU A 154 10.61 13.48 -7.69
N SER A 155 11.23 13.72 -6.53
CA SER A 155 12.57 14.31 -6.43
C SER A 155 13.69 13.28 -6.39
N ASP A 156 13.36 11.99 -6.26
CA ASP A 156 14.34 10.92 -6.13
C ASP A 156 14.85 10.48 -7.50
N THR A 157 16.01 11.03 -7.90
CA THR A 157 16.66 10.73 -9.17
C THR A 157 17.21 9.30 -9.28
N SER A 158 17.21 8.54 -8.19
CA SER A 158 17.69 7.15 -8.17
C SER A 158 16.61 6.14 -8.60
N LEU A 159 15.34 6.56 -8.63
CA LEU A 159 14.23 5.71 -9.05
C LEU A 159 14.11 5.66 -10.57
N ASP A 160 13.61 4.54 -11.09
CA ASP A 160 13.36 4.42 -12.52
C ASP A 160 12.21 5.35 -12.95
N LYS A 161 12.34 5.92 -14.14
CA LYS A 161 11.38 6.89 -14.70
C LYS A 161 9.99 6.28 -14.88
N LEU A 162 9.92 4.97 -15.09
CA LEU A 162 8.67 4.23 -15.20
C LEU A 162 7.85 4.34 -13.91
N SER A 163 8.49 4.27 -12.75
CA SER A 163 7.86 4.29 -11.42
C SER A 163 7.37 5.68 -11.04
N VAL A 164 8.13 6.72 -11.39
CA VAL A 164 7.71 8.13 -11.29
C VAL A 164 6.47 8.39 -12.16
N SER A 165 6.42 7.81 -13.37
CA SER A 165 5.27 7.94 -14.27
C SER A 165 4.03 7.17 -13.80
N ALA A 166 4.21 5.99 -13.18
CA ALA A 166 3.14 5.17 -12.62
C ALA A 166 2.48 5.83 -11.40
N LEU A 167 3.25 6.61 -10.63
CA LEU A 167 2.70 7.50 -9.59
C LEU A 167 1.89 8.63 -10.22
N GLY A 168 2.32 9.22 -11.33
CA GLY A 168 1.49 10.16 -12.10
C GLY A 168 0.12 9.60 -12.53
N GLY A 169 -0.02 8.27 -12.55
CA GLY A 169 -1.28 7.54 -12.71
C GLY A 169 -2.10 7.35 -11.43
N PHE A 170 -1.96 8.24 -10.42
CA PHE A 170 -2.85 8.30 -9.28
C PHE A 170 -4.30 8.37 -9.79
N ALA A 171 -5.02 7.27 -9.58
CA ALA A 171 -6.29 6.97 -10.21
C ALA A 171 -6.22 6.85 -11.75
N SER A 172 -5.84 5.66 -12.23
CA SER A 172 -6.63 5.13 -13.35
C SER A 172 -8.09 5.17 -12.90
N THR A 173 -8.85 6.02 -13.56
CA THR A 173 -10.29 6.28 -13.42
C THR A 173 -11.12 4.99 -13.37
N GLN A 174 -10.58 3.83 -13.74
CA GLN A 174 -11.35 2.59 -13.79
C GLN A 174 -11.77 2.01 -12.43
N VAL A 175 -10.98 2.12 -11.36
CA VAL A 175 -11.35 1.50 -10.06
C VAL A 175 -12.30 2.38 -9.24
N THR A 176 -12.18 3.70 -9.39
CA THR A 176 -12.95 4.67 -8.58
C THR A 176 -14.30 4.99 -9.21
N VAL A 177 -14.44 4.89 -10.53
CA VAL A 177 -15.68 5.21 -11.26
C VAL A 177 -16.82 4.21 -11.01
N GLN A 178 -16.53 2.93 -10.70
CA GLN A 178 -17.60 1.94 -10.48
C GLN A 178 -18.39 2.14 -9.18
N ARG A 179 -17.93 2.99 -8.25
CA ARG A 179 -18.58 3.19 -6.94
C ARG A 179 -19.18 4.58 -6.71
N LEU A 180 -18.91 5.55 -7.60
CA LEU A 180 -19.06 6.97 -7.27
C LEU A 180 -20.09 7.77 -8.08
N GLY A 181 -20.67 7.22 -9.15
CA GLY A 181 -21.77 7.88 -9.86
C GLY A 181 -21.50 9.37 -10.15
N SER A 182 -22.34 10.27 -9.63
CA SER A 182 -22.24 11.74 -9.77
C SER A 182 -20.95 12.37 -9.22
N GLN A 183 -20.15 11.64 -8.46
CA GLN A 183 -18.88 12.12 -7.88
C GLN A 183 -17.67 11.89 -8.81
N ALA A 184 -17.84 11.19 -9.94
CA ALA A 184 -16.78 10.96 -10.91
C ALA A 184 -16.22 12.28 -11.49
N LEU A 185 -17.09 13.26 -11.76
CA LEU A 185 -16.71 14.56 -12.31
C LEU A 185 -15.79 15.33 -11.34
N ALA A 186 -16.13 15.36 -10.05
CA ALA A 186 -15.32 16.03 -9.03
C ALA A 186 -13.92 15.41 -8.91
N LEU A 187 -13.81 14.09 -9.07
CA LEU A 187 -12.55 13.36 -9.03
C LEU A 187 -11.68 13.65 -10.26
N GLU A 188 -12.27 13.73 -11.46
CA GLU A 188 -11.56 14.14 -12.68
C GLU A 188 -11.04 15.58 -12.58
N CYS A 189 -11.82 16.50 -12.01
CA CYS A 189 -11.39 17.88 -11.81
C CYS A 189 -10.24 18.00 -10.78
N LEU A 190 -10.25 17.16 -9.74
CA LEU A 190 -9.16 17.04 -8.77
C LEU A 190 -7.90 16.46 -9.42
N ALA A 191 -8.04 15.42 -10.23
CA ALA A 191 -6.93 14.80 -10.95
C ALA A 191 -6.28 15.74 -11.98
N LEU A 192 -7.07 16.62 -12.61
CA LEU A 192 -6.59 17.60 -13.60
C LEU A 192 -6.10 18.93 -12.98
N GLY A 193 -6.21 19.11 -11.66
CA GLY A 193 -5.80 20.36 -11.00
C GLY A 193 -6.63 21.58 -11.41
N LEU A 194 -7.89 21.38 -11.83
CA LEU A 194 -8.80 22.43 -12.30
C LEU A 194 -10.03 22.61 -11.37
N PRO A 195 -9.83 22.98 -10.09
CA PRO A 195 -10.93 23.06 -9.12
C PRO A 195 -11.96 24.15 -9.45
N SER A 196 -11.57 25.20 -10.16
CA SER A 196 -12.44 26.32 -10.56
C SER A 196 -13.38 25.99 -11.73
N ALA A 197 -13.07 24.97 -12.54
CA ALA A 197 -13.91 24.59 -13.68
C ALA A 197 -15.18 23.83 -13.26
N CYS A 198 -15.24 23.32 -12.02
CA CYS A 198 -16.24 22.34 -11.58
C CYS A 198 -17.11 22.83 -10.41
N ALA A 199 -17.14 24.14 -10.17
CA ALA A 199 -18.06 24.74 -9.21
C ALA A 199 -19.51 24.35 -9.56
N PRO A 200 -20.38 24.08 -8.57
CA PRO A 200 -21.74 23.58 -8.79
C PRO A 200 -22.63 24.51 -9.65
N HIS A 201 -22.19 25.75 -9.89
CA HIS A 201 -22.88 26.71 -10.75
C HIS A 201 -22.56 26.59 -12.25
N ASN A 202 -21.61 25.76 -12.67
CA ASN A 202 -21.25 25.56 -14.08
C ASN A 202 -21.79 24.26 -14.69
N VAL A 203 -22.56 23.48 -13.95
CA VAL A 203 -23.28 22.33 -14.51
C VAL A 203 -24.51 22.87 -15.25
N LEU A 204 -24.36 23.09 -16.55
CA LEU A 204 -25.53 23.25 -17.44
C LEU A 204 -26.41 22.01 -17.29
N PRO A 205 -27.73 22.16 -17.08
CA PRO A 205 -28.62 21.01 -17.05
C PRO A 205 -28.61 20.34 -18.43
N LEU A 206 -28.45 19.00 -18.43
CA LEU A 206 -28.73 18.15 -19.58
C LEU A 206 -30.23 18.16 -19.90
#